data_AF-A0A0F9U6K8-F1
#
_entry.id   AF-A0A0F9U6K8-F1
#
_cell.length_a   1.000
_cell.length_b   1.000
_cell.length_c   1.000
_cell.angle_alpha   90.00
_cell.angle_beta   90.00
_cell.angle_gamma   90.00
#
_symmetry.space_group_name_H-M   'P 1'
#
loop_
_entity.id
_entity.type
_entity.pdbx_description
1 polymer ?
#
loop_
_entity_poly.entity_id
_entity_poly.type
_entity_poly.pdbx_seq_one_letter_code
_entity_poly.pdbx_strand_id
1 'polypeptide(L)'
;MKRKGFSLTELLIVIAIIGLLVSIVVPATARYAAVARRVVCASNLSHLMKLIVATQSSRRQSGLAQFAEPLFAKKEFWPGQLAAEIMHGKHESNPLFLCPDGISAFGNGAPPLLYRSGIDPNKFIPFDATEFLCASRRGVSASGESYTEYVIEENPGVQSKWDHSPCCGQPSWSTNDGIWRIYDRAEDGMRTVELIYYECYWPNELWVNGEFHWKNLASHVNEVLKFRDVITNYGYNVMASEAPTVSPDTIVLMDFNYLYVDAQAEDITLDLNDLDTARHLGKINVLYASGAVKAIGPASIYPELNPGPWTPEAD
;
A
#
# COMPACT_ATOMS: atom_id res chain seq x y z
N MET A 1 23.57 58.02 -12.00
CA MET A 1 22.59 57.59 -10.96
C MET A 1 23.20 56.42 -10.18
N LYS A 2 23.49 56.58 -8.89
CA LYS A 2 24.00 55.47 -8.06
C LYS A 2 22.83 54.53 -7.74
N ARG A 3 22.92 53.27 -8.19
CA ARG A 3 21.95 52.22 -7.80
C ARG A 3 22.05 52.01 -6.29
N LYS A 4 20.93 52.13 -5.57
CA LYS A 4 20.87 51.76 -4.15
C LYS A 4 20.96 50.23 -4.07
N GLY A 5 21.98 49.72 -3.39
CA GLY A 5 22.08 48.30 -3.06
C GLY A 5 21.16 47.97 -1.89
N PHE A 6 20.67 46.72 -1.85
CA PHE A 6 19.90 46.18 -0.74
C PHE A 6 20.74 46.23 0.55
N SER A 7 20.14 46.62 1.66
CA SER A 7 20.81 46.56 2.96
C SER A 7 20.87 45.11 3.47
N LEU A 8 21.84 44.81 4.32
CA LEU A 8 21.95 43.51 4.98
C LEU A 8 20.65 43.17 5.75
N THR A 9 20.04 44.17 6.39
CA THR A 9 18.82 43.99 7.17
C THR A 9 17.62 43.70 6.29
N GLU A 10 17.51 44.35 5.12
CA GLU A 10 16.44 44.07 4.15
C GLU A 10 16.54 42.63 3.63
N LEU A 11 17.74 42.13 3.34
CA LEU A 11 17.94 40.74 2.93
C LEU A 11 17.58 39.76 4.05
N LEU A 12 17.95 40.08 5.30
CA LEU A 12 17.73 39.20 6.45
C LEU A 12 16.24 39.05 6.81
N ILE A 13 15.46 40.13 6.67
CA ILE A 13 14.00 40.08 6.85
C ILE A 13 13.35 39.21 5.77
N VAL A 14 13.81 39.31 4.52
CA VAL A 14 13.26 38.53 3.40
C VAL A 14 13.47 37.03 3.61
N ILE A 15 14.68 36.60 3.99
CA ILE A 15 14.94 35.18 4.27
C ILE A 15 14.14 34.67 5.47
N ALA A 16 13.91 35.52 6.49
CA ALA A 16 13.09 35.16 7.65
C ALA A 16 11.62 34.96 7.26
N ILE A 17 11.06 35.84 6.42
CA ILE A 17 9.69 35.71 5.91
C ILE A 17 9.57 34.49 5.00
N ILE A 18 10.52 34.26 4.10
CA ILE A 18 10.52 33.06 3.25
C ILE A 18 10.58 31.79 4.11
N GLY A 19 11.44 31.74 5.13
CA GLY A 19 11.53 30.61 6.05
C GLY A 19 10.22 30.34 6.79
N LEU A 20 9.56 31.39 7.28
CA LEU A 20 8.24 31.28 7.92
C LEU A 20 7.18 30.75 6.94
N LEU A 21 7.08 31.30 5.74
CA LEU A 21 6.11 30.85 4.74
C LEU A 21 6.36 29.39 4.34
N VAL A 22 7.60 29.00 4.08
CA VAL A 22 7.97 27.62 3.73
C VAL A 22 7.62 26.65 4.86
N SER A 23 7.87 27.01 6.13
CA SER A 23 7.55 26.14 7.27
C SER A 23 6.06 25.78 7.39
N ILE A 24 5.16 26.67 6.93
CA ILE A 24 3.72 26.42 6.94
C ILE A 24 3.29 25.65 5.68
N VAL A 25 3.90 25.94 4.53
CA VAL A 25 3.52 25.34 3.25
C VAL A 25 3.92 23.87 3.16
N VAL A 26 5.13 23.51 3.60
CA VAL A 26 5.67 22.14 3.44
C VAL A 26 4.74 21.03 3.97
N PRO A 27 4.27 21.04 5.24
CA PRO A 27 3.39 19.98 5.74
C PRO A 27 2.03 19.93 5.00
N ALA A 28 1.51 21.09 4.58
CA ALA A 28 0.25 21.15 3.84
C ALA A 28 0.34 20.47 2.46
N THR A 29 1.49 20.61 1.77
CA THR A 29 1.66 20.02 0.43
C THR A 29 1.57 18.50 0.41
N ALA A 30 2.00 17.80 1.46
CA ALA A 30 1.93 16.34 1.54
C ALA A 30 0.47 15.85 1.52
N ARG A 31 -0.40 16.49 2.30
CA ARG A 31 -1.85 16.21 2.32
C ARG A 31 -2.51 16.49 0.97
N TYR A 32 -2.20 17.61 0.33
CA TYR A 32 -2.75 17.92 -1.00
C TYR A 32 -2.33 16.90 -2.06
N ALA A 33 -1.06 16.45 -2.03
CA ALA A 33 -0.59 15.42 -2.95
C ALA A 33 -1.32 14.08 -2.75
N ALA A 34 -1.61 13.72 -1.50
CA ALA A 34 -2.41 12.55 -1.15
C ALA A 34 -3.84 12.63 -1.73
N VAL A 35 -4.52 13.76 -1.54
CA VAL A 35 -5.87 13.99 -2.10
C VAL A 35 -5.84 13.95 -3.62
N ALA A 36 -4.85 14.58 -4.25
CA ALA A 36 -4.70 14.57 -5.70
C ALA A 36 -4.54 13.15 -6.26
N ARG A 37 -3.72 12.31 -5.61
CA ARG A 37 -3.58 10.88 -5.97
C ARG A 37 -4.90 10.13 -5.84
N ARG A 38 -5.64 10.34 -4.75
CA ARG A 38 -6.98 9.73 -4.56
C ARG A 38 -7.96 10.14 -5.68
N VAL A 39 -7.94 11.41 -6.12
CA VAL A 39 -8.76 11.89 -7.24
C VAL A 39 -8.40 11.19 -8.56
N VAL A 40 -7.11 10.97 -8.82
CA VAL A 40 -6.66 10.20 -9.99
C VAL A 40 -7.20 8.77 -9.94
N CYS A 41 -7.13 8.09 -8.79
CA CYS A 41 -7.65 6.72 -8.65
C CYS A 41 -9.17 6.67 -8.82
N ALA A 42 -9.90 7.67 -8.29
CA ALA A 42 -11.33 7.81 -8.54
C ALA A 42 -11.66 7.97 -10.04
N SER A 43 -10.87 8.76 -10.76
CA SER A 43 -11.03 8.91 -12.21
C SER A 43 -10.75 7.60 -12.95
N ASN A 44 -9.71 6.87 -12.55
CA ASN A 44 -9.37 5.58 -13.12
C ASN A 44 -10.49 4.55 -12.89
N LEU A 45 -11.06 4.46 -11.68
CA LEU A 45 -12.23 3.63 -11.39
C LEU A 45 -13.42 3.93 -12.32
N SER A 46 -13.71 5.22 -12.57
CA SER A 46 -14.77 5.60 -13.51
C SER A 46 -14.45 5.15 -14.94
N HIS A 47 -13.20 5.28 -15.38
CA HIS A 47 -12.77 4.81 -16.70
C HIS A 47 -12.84 3.30 -16.83
N LEU A 48 -12.44 2.57 -15.79
CA LEU A 48 -12.56 1.11 -15.73
C LEU A 48 -14.01 0.70 -15.93
N MET A 49 -14.96 1.31 -15.22
CA MET A 49 -16.39 1.01 -15.40
C MET A 49 -16.86 1.21 -16.85
N LYS A 50 -16.45 2.31 -17.48
CA LYS A 50 -16.78 2.59 -18.89
C LYS A 50 -16.24 1.50 -19.81
N LEU A 51 -15.01 1.04 -19.57
CA LEU A 51 -14.41 -0.06 -20.34
C LEU A 51 -15.18 -1.36 -20.14
N ILE A 52 -15.57 -1.69 -18.92
CA ILE A 52 -16.35 -2.90 -18.62
C ILE A 52 -17.67 -2.89 -19.39
N VAL A 53 -18.42 -1.78 -19.30
CA VAL A 53 -19.70 -1.63 -20.00
C VAL A 53 -19.50 -1.71 -21.52
N ALA A 54 -18.46 -1.06 -22.06
CA ALA A 54 -18.14 -1.10 -23.48
C ALA A 54 -17.80 -2.52 -23.95
N THR A 55 -16.93 -3.24 -23.24
CA THR A 55 -16.55 -4.63 -23.59
C THR A 55 -17.73 -5.58 -23.48
N GLN A 56 -18.56 -5.44 -22.44
CA GLN A 56 -19.78 -6.25 -22.31
C GLN A 56 -20.78 -5.97 -23.44
N SER A 57 -20.92 -4.70 -23.85
CA SER A 57 -21.79 -4.33 -24.97
C SER A 57 -21.29 -4.89 -26.30
N SER A 58 -19.96 -4.88 -26.53
CA SER A 58 -19.32 -5.45 -27.72
C SER A 58 -19.53 -6.96 -27.81
N ARG A 59 -19.37 -7.69 -26.68
CA ARG A 59 -19.66 -9.13 -26.58
C ARG A 59 -21.11 -9.48 -26.90
N ARG A 60 -22.06 -8.62 -26.49
CA ARG A 60 -23.47 -8.78 -26.85
C ARG A 60 -23.71 -8.61 -28.34
N GLN A 61 -23.04 -7.67 -28.99
CA GLN A 61 -23.17 -7.43 -30.43
C GLN A 61 -22.51 -8.51 -31.29
N SER A 62 -21.40 -9.10 -30.83
CA SER A 62 -20.66 -10.13 -31.59
C SER A 62 -21.33 -11.51 -31.59
N GLY A 63 -22.49 -11.68 -30.96
CA GLY A 63 -23.18 -12.97 -30.84
C GLY A 63 -22.47 -13.96 -29.90
N LEU A 64 -21.33 -13.57 -29.34
CA LEU A 64 -20.60 -14.33 -28.32
C LEU A 64 -21.26 -14.22 -26.94
N ALA A 65 -22.30 -13.39 -26.78
CA ALA A 65 -23.02 -13.19 -25.52
C ALA A 65 -23.47 -14.48 -24.83
N GLN A 66 -23.81 -15.53 -25.59
CA GLN A 66 -24.25 -16.82 -25.04
C GLN A 66 -23.09 -17.63 -24.42
N PHE A 67 -21.84 -17.31 -24.76
CA PHE A 67 -20.61 -17.91 -24.21
C PHE A 67 -19.77 -16.89 -23.43
N ALA A 68 -20.20 -15.62 -23.41
CA ALA A 68 -19.51 -14.55 -22.75
C ALA A 68 -19.97 -14.49 -21.29
N GLU A 69 -19.18 -15.12 -20.43
CA GLU A 69 -19.26 -14.87 -19.00
C GLU A 69 -19.25 -13.35 -18.74
N PRO A 70 -20.03 -12.85 -17.76
CA PRO A 70 -19.89 -11.48 -17.29
C PRO A 70 -18.41 -11.23 -16.96
N LEU A 71 -17.85 -10.10 -17.40
CA LEU A 71 -16.42 -9.76 -17.23
C LEU A 71 -15.94 -9.80 -15.77
N PHE A 72 -16.90 -9.87 -14.85
CA PHE A 72 -16.70 -9.95 -13.42
C PHE A 72 -17.22 -11.22 -12.77
N ALA A 73 -17.80 -12.19 -13.47
CA ALA A 73 -18.44 -13.36 -12.84
C ALA A 73 -17.47 -14.33 -12.15
N LYS A 74 -16.17 -14.12 -12.29
CA LYS A 74 -15.13 -15.03 -11.77
C LYS A 74 -13.92 -14.25 -11.30
N LYS A 75 -13.47 -14.58 -10.09
CA LYS A 75 -12.29 -14.01 -9.43
C LYS A 75 -11.07 -13.99 -10.37
N GLU A 76 -10.89 -15.01 -11.19
CA GLU A 76 -9.73 -15.16 -12.08
C GLU A 76 -9.66 -14.15 -13.24
N PHE A 77 -10.73 -13.38 -13.50
CA PHE A 77 -10.84 -12.50 -14.67
C PHE A 77 -10.29 -11.09 -14.46
N TRP A 78 -10.38 -10.56 -13.23
CA TRP A 78 -9.89 -9.22 -12.91
C TRP A 78 -8.41 -9.24 -12.51
N PRO A 79 -7.59 -8.26 -12.96
CA PRO A 79 -7.73 -7.39 -14.13
C PRO A 79 -7.01 -7.96 -15.36
N GLY A 80 -6.27 -9.08 -15.22
CA GLY A 80 -5.36 -9.63 -16.23
C GLY A 80 -6.04 -9.94 -17.56
N GLN A 81 -7.25 -10.51 -17.52
CA GLN A 81 -7.97 -10.89 -18.73
C GLN A 81 -8.70 -9.70 -19.37
N LEU A 82 -9.25 -8.78 -18.57
CA LEU A 82 -9.81 -7.53 -19.09
C LEU A 82 -8.74 -6.71 -19.83
N ALA A 83 -7.53 -6.65 -19.28
CA ALA A 83 -6.39 -6.04 -19.95
C ALA A 83 -6.00 -6.81 -21.23
N ALA A 84 -5.93 -8.14 -21.18
CA ALA A 84 -5.63 -8.97 -22.35
C ALA A 84 -6.63 -8.78 -23.49
N GLU A 85 -7.92 -8.66 -23.17
CA GLU A 85 -8.99 -8.46 -24.14
C GLU A 85 -8.96 -7.09 -24.80
N ILE A 86 -8.72 -6.04 -24.03
CA ILE A 86 -8.68 -4.66 -24.53
C ILE A 86 -7.36 -4.39 -25.28
N MET A 87 -6.26 -4.98 -24.81
CA MET A 87 -4.92 -4.71 -25.35
C MET A 87 -4.43 -5.79 -26.33
N HIS A 88 -5.34 -6.66 -26.82
CA HIS A 88 -5.03 -7.73 -27.78
C HIS A 88 -3.80 -8.57 -27.40
N GLY A 89 -3.71 -9.00 -26.14
CA GLY A 89 -2.61 -9.82 -25.63
C GLY A 89 -1.32 -9.08 -25.29
N LYS A 90 -1.30 -7.74 -25.37
CA LYS A 90 -0.23 -6.93 -24.79
C LYS A 90 -0.50 -6.74 -23.30
N HIS A 91 0.15 -7.54 -22.44
CA HIS A 91 0.12 -7.37 -20.99
C HIS A 91 1.07 -6.25 -20.52
N GLU A 92 1.04 -5.10 -21.19
CA GLU A 92 1.81 -3.94 -20.73
C GLU A 92 1.12 -3.32 -19.50
N SER A 93 1.92 -2.75 -18.60
CA SER A 93 1.47 -2.05 -17.40
C SER A 93 0.69 -0.79 -17.78
N ASN A 94 -0.59 -0.94 -18.13
CA ASN A 94 -1.44 0.21 -18.42
C ASN A 94 -1.76 0.93 -17.09
N PRO A 95 -1.40 2.22 -16.97
CA PRO A 95 -1.59 2.99 -15.73
C PRO A 95 -3.06 3.13 -15.34
N LEU A 96 -4.02 2.76 -16.19
CA LEU A 96 -5.44 2.76 -15.87
C LEU A 96 -5.83 1.65 -14.87
N PHE A 97 -5.22 0.47 -14.97
CA PHE A 97 -5.44 -0.65 -14.04
C PHE A 97 -4.60 -0.52 -12.77
N LEU A 98 -3.91 0.61 -12.62
CA LEU A 98 -3.08 0.96 -11.50
C LEU A 98 -3.58 2.25 -10.87
N CYS A 99 -3.62 2.28 -9.55
CA CYS A 99 -3.60 3.56 -8.85
C CYS A 99 -2.15 4.09 -8.89
N PRO A 100 -1.86 5.40 -8.86
CA PRO A 100 -0.50 5.93 -8.92
C PRO A 100 0.43 5.49 -7.77
N ASP A 101 -0.13 4.87 -6.73
CA ASP A 101 0.62 4.24 -5.64
C ASP A 101 0.77 2.72 -5.82
N GLY A 102 0.15 2.16 -6.85
CA GLY A 102 0.21 0.75 -7.25
C GLY A 102 1.52 0.42 -7.96
N ILE A 103 2.14 -0.70 -7.59
CA ILE A 103 3.44 -1.14 -8.16
C ILE A 103 3.27 -2.15 -9.30
N SER A 104 2.13 -2.83 -9.37
CA SER A 104 1.84 -3.81 -10.42
C SER A 104 0.34 -3.96 -10.64
N ALA A 105 -0.06 -4.00 -11.91
CA ALA A 105 -1.46 -4.11 -12.29
C ALA A 105 -2.05 -5.49 -11.95
N PHE A 106 -1.22 -6.51 -11.73
CA PHE A 106 -1.64 -7.92 -11.76
C PHE A 106 -1.03 -8.79 -10.64
N GLY A 107 -0.32 -8.21 -9.66
CA GLY A 107 0.34 -8.97 -8.59
C GLY A 107 -0.48 -9.00 -7.30
N ASN A 108 -0.59 -10.19 -6.69
CA ASN A 108 -0.98 -10.39 -5.30
C ASN A 108 -0.30 -9.33 -4.43
N GLY A 109 -1.01 -8.74 -3.47
CA GLY A 109 -0.53 -7.68 -2.58
C GLY A 109 0.77 -8.05 -1.88
N ALA A 110 1.89 -7.92 -2.61
CA ALA A 110 3.21 -8.14 -2.11
C ALA A 110 3.37 -7.13 -0.99
N PRO A 111 3.70 -7.59 0.22
CA PRO A 111 3.94 -6.68 1.33
C PRO A 111 4.88 -5.56 0.88
N PRO A 112 4.62 -4.32 1.32
CA PRO A 112 5.39 -3.15 0.90
C PRO A 112 6.87 -3.31 1.23
N LEU A 113 7.20 -4.19 2.17
CA LEU A 113 8.53 -4.52 2.62
C LEU A 113 8.71 -6.04 2.58
N LEU A 114 9.74 -6.48 1.89
CA LEU A 114 10.10 -7.88 1.74
C LEU A 114 11.60 -8.05 2.00
N TYR A 115 11.95 -9.14 2.66
CA TYR A 115 13.31 -9.59 2.85
C TYR A 115 13.57 -10.79 1.93
N ARG A 116 14.54 -10.69 1.03
CA ARG A 116 14.91 -11.80 0.14
C ARG A 116 16.11 -12.54 0.69
N SER A 117 15.96 -13.85 0.85
CA SER A 117 17.03 -14.74 1.33
C SER A 117 18.18 -14.82 0.32
N GLY A 118 19.40 -14.82 0.83
CA GLY A 118 20.63 -15.05 0.09
C GLY A 118 20.95 -16.53 -0.06
N ILE A 119 20.38 -17.39 0.79
CA ILE A 119 20.45 -18.86 0.67
C ILE A 119 19.53 -19.36 -0.44
N ASP A 120 18.28 -18.90 -0.47
CA ASP A 120 17.31 -19.21 -1.52
C ASP A 120 16.81 -17.91 -2.18
N PRO A 121 17.31 -17.55 -3.37
CA PRO A 121 16.94 -16.31 -4.04
C PRO A 121 15.47 -16.27 -4.50
N ASN A 122 14.75 -17.39 -4.46
CA ASN A 122 13.30 -17.42 -4.73
C ASN A 122 12.46 -17.19 -3.48
N LYS A 123 13.08 -17.17 -2.29
CA LYS A 123 12.38 -17.02 -1.01
C LYS A 123 12.31 -15.55 -0.58
N PHE A 124 11.09 -15.04 -0.48
CA PHE A 124 10.77 -13.73 0.08
C PHE A 124 10.05 -13.91 1.41
N ILE A 125 10.52 -13.22 2.43
CA ILE A 125 9.99 -13.24 3.79
C ILE A 125 9.34 -11.88 4.05
N PRO A 126 8.03 -11.84 4.35
CA PRO A 126 7.35 -10.59 4.69
C PRO A 126 7.68 -10.15 6.11
N PHE A 127 7.62 -8.85 6.35
CA PHE A 127 7.74 -8.26 7.69
C PHE A 127 6.40 -8.37 8.45
N ASP A 128 5.96 -9.60 8.67
CA ASP A 128 4.72 -9.93 9.37
C ASP A 128 4.97 -11.04 10.40
N ALA A 129 4.40 -10.87 11.59
CA ALA A 129 4.55 -11.79 12.72
C ALA A 129 3.80 -13.12 12.55
N THR A 130 2.98 -13.24 11.51
CA THR A 130 2.22 -14.45 11.22
C THR A 130 3.09 -15.57 10.63
N GLU A 131 4.26 -15.24 10.08
CA GLU A 131 5.20 -16.25 9.54
C GLU A 131 6.21 -16.72 10.59
N PHE A 132 6.43 -18.03 10.71
CA PHE A 132 7.39 -18.65 11.66
C PHE A 132 8.84 -18.17 11.51
N LEU A 133 9.15 -17.51 10.39
CA LEU A 133 10.45 -16.94 10.02
C LEU A 133 10.66 -15.51 10.56
N CYS A 134 9.62 -14.91 11.14
CA CYS A 134 9.63 -13.53 11.56
C CYS A 134 8.96 -13.36 12.95
N ALA A 135 9.74 -12.99 13.95
CA ALA A 135 9.23 -12.59 15.27
C ALA A 135 9.11 -11.08 15.35
N SER A 136 8.06 -10.56 16.00
CA SER A 136 7.88 -9.11 16.19
C SER A 136 7.66 -8.70 17.65
N ARG A 137 8.01 -7.46 17.98
CA ARG A 137 7.68 -6.82 19.27
C ARG A 137 7.46 -5.32 19.09
N ARG A 138 6.62 -4.73 19.93
CA ARG A 138 6.34 -3.28 19.93
C ARG A 138 7.34 -2.53 20.81
N GLY A 139 7.65 -1.30 20.42
CA GLY A 139 8.50 -0.39 21.18
C GLY A 139 8.17 1.09 20.91
N VAL A 140 8.84 1.96 21.65
CA VAL A 140 8.74 3.42 21.51
C VAL A 140 10.15 4.00 21.53
N SER A 141 10.47 4.86 20.57
CA SER A 141 11.78 5.49 20.45
C SER A 141 11.98 6.58 21.53
N ALA A 142 13.22 7.06 21.67
CA ALA A 142 13.53 8.20 22.53
C ALA A 142 12.80 9.49 22.10
N SER A 143 12.46 9.62 20.82
CA SER A 143 11.64 10.72 20.27
C SER A 143 10.13 10.56 20.54
N GLY A 144 9.70 9.43 21.13
CA GLY A 144 8.30 9.13 21.40
C GLY A 144 7.57 8.49 20.22
N GLU A 145 8.27 8.11 19.15
CA GLU A 145 7.68 7.45 17.98
C GLU A 145 7.49 5.97 18.25
N SER A 146 6.27 5.48 18.01
CA SER A 146 5.95 4.06 18.16
C SER A 146 6.48 3.25 16.97
N TYR A 147 6.95 2.03 17.23
CA TYR A 147 7.50 1.15 16.21
C TYR A 147 7.24 -0.33 16.52
N THR A 148 7.40 -1.17 15.50
CA THR A 148 7.52 -2.63 15.63
C THR A 148 8.92 -3.05 15.21
N GLU A 149 9.61 -3.77 16.08
CA GLU A 149 10.84 -4.47 15.72
C GLU A 149 10.51 -5.86 15.20
N TYR A 150 11.20 -6.27 14.14
CA TYR A 150 11.11 -7.57 13.50
C TYR A 150 12.47 -8.23 13.52
N VAL A 151 12.47 -9.52 13.81
CA VAL A 151 13.67 -10.36 13.78
C VAL A 151 13.44 -11.41 12.71
N ILE A 152 14.34 -11.46 11.74
CA ILE A 152 14.21 -12.34 10.57
C ILE A 152 15.20 -13.49 10.67
N GLU A 153 14.74 -14.69 10.35
CA GLU A 153 15.55 -15.89 10.17
C GLU A 153 15.22 -16.50 8.80
N GLU A 154 16.22 -16.58 7.92
CA GLU A 154 16.03 -17.13 6.58
C GLU A 154 15.92 -18.66 6.54
N ASN A 155 16.35 -19.37 7.59
CA ASN A 155 16.29 -20.82 7.68
C ASN A 155 14.93 -21.30 8.21
N PRO A 156 14.11 -21.99 7.39
CA PRO A 156 12.77 -22.45 7.80
C PRO A 156 12.77 -23.56 8.85
N GLY A 157 13.91 -24.21 9.10
CA GLY A 157 14.05 -25.17 10.20
C GLY A 157 14.28 -24.52 11.56
N VAL A 158 14.47 -23.20 11.62
CA VAL A 158 14.84 -22.46 12.81
C VAL A 158 13.79 -21.38 13.07
N GLN A 159 13.27 -21.37 14.30
CA GLN A 159 12.34 -20.33 14.72
C GLN A 159 13.14 -19.10 15.18
N SER A 160 12.80 -17.92 14.66
CA SER A 160 13.36 -16.65 15.11
C SER A 160 13.15 -16.45 16.62
N LYS A 161 14.18 -16.06 17.37
CA LYS A 161 14.12 -15.87 18.84
C LYS A 161 14.73 -14.55 19.25
N TRP A 162 14.15 -13.86 20.24
CA TRP A 162 14.64 -12.57 20.76
C TRP A 162 15.94 -12.62 21.61
N ASP A 163 16.66 -13.74 21.59
CA ASP A 163 17.89 -13.94 22.34
C ASP A 163 19.04 -13.20 21.63
N HIS A 164 19.42 -12.05 22.20
CA HIS A 164 20.60 -11.28 21.84
C HIS A 164 21.75 -11.55 22.81
N SER A 165 22.18 -12.80 22.95
CA SER A 165 23.48 -13.05 23.57
C SER A 165 24.58 -12.50 22.65
N PRO A 166 25.45 -11.59 23.12
CA PRO A 166 26.65 -11.21 22.38
C PRO A 166 27.44 -12.47 22.04
N CYS A 167 27.96 -12.54 20.82
CA CYS A 167 28.81 -13.61 20.33
C CYS A 167 30.15 -13.65 21.10
N CYS A 168 30.10 -14.12 22.35
CA CYS A 168 31.20 -14.41 23.27
C CYS A 168 30.71 -15.44 24.31
N GLY A 169 30.48 -16.69 23.88
CA GLY A 169 30.33 -17.82 24.82
C GLY A 169 29.19 -18.81 24.58
N GLN A 170 28.32 -18.59 23.59
CA GLN A 170 27.33 -19.60 23.18
C GLN A 170 27.95 -20.55 22.13
N PRO A 171 27.89 -21.87 22.31
CA PRO A 171 28.21 -22.80 21.24
C PRO A 171 27.02 -22.84 20.30
N SER A 172 27.24 -22.37 19.07
CA SER A 172 26.41 -22.58 17.87
C SER A 172 25.25 -21.57 17.63
N TRP A 173 25.51 -20.64 16.69
CA TRP A 173 24.58 -19.84 15.86
C TRP A 173 23.56 -18.94 16.58
N SER A 174 23.80 -17.61 16.53
CA SER A 174 22.73 -16.61 16.65
C SER A 174 21.72 -16.90 15.53
N THR A 175 20.47 -17.16 15.88
CA THR A 175 19.41 -17.68 14.99
C THR A 175 18.61 -16.58 14.30
N ASN A 176 19.26 -15.43 14.08
CA ASN A 176 18.60 -14.26 13.52
C ASN A 176 19.57 -13.51 12.61
N ASP A 177 19.15 -13.29 11.38
CA ASP A 177 19.95 -12.59 10.38
C ASP A 177 20.06 -11.09 10.68
N GLY A 178 19.01 -10.51 11.25
CA GLY A 178 18.99 -9.10 11.60
C GLY A 178 17.75 -8.67 12.38
N ILE A 179 17.87 -7.50 13.02
CA ILE A 179 16.76 -6.79 13.66
C ILE A 179 16.42 -5.57 12.82
N TRP A 180 15.16 -5.48 12.45
CA TRP A 180 14.62 -4.36 11.71
C TRP A 180 13.63 -3.62 12.57
N ARG A 181 13.70 -2.30 12.59
CA ARG A 181 12.73 -1.45 13.24
C ARG A 181 11.89 -0.78 12.17
N ILE A 182 10.58 -1.02 12.22
CA ILE A 182 9.62 -0.37 11.35
C ILE A 182 8.79 0.57 12.20
N TYR A 183 8.96 1.87 11.97
CA TYR A 183 8.21 2.89 12.66
C TYR A 183 6.78 2.94 12.15
N ASP A 184 5.86 3.28 13.05
CA ASP A 184 4.50 3.59 12.67
C ASP A 184 4.47 4.74 11.66
N ARG A 185 3.39 4.76 10.86
CA ARG A 185 3.28 5.68 9.73
C ARG A 185 3.33 7.14 10.22
N ALA A 186 4.17 7.94 9.58
CA ALA A 186 4.22 9.38 9.81
C ALA A 186 3.03 10.09 9.14
N GLU A 187 2.71 11.32 9.56
CA GLU A 187 1.59 12.10 8.99
C GLU A 187 1.73 12.35 7.47
N ASP A 188 2.94 12.29 6.94
CA ASP A 188 3.25 12.42 5.51
C ASP A 188 2.90 11.16 4.69
N GLY A 189 2.50 10.07 5.36
CA GLY A 189 2.14 8.79 4.74
C GLY A 189 3.30 7.85 4.47
N MET A 190 4.51 8.23 4.87
CA MET A 190 5.69 7.40 4.74
C MET A 190 5.85 6.54 5.99
N ARG A 191 6.26 5.28 5.81
CA ARG A 191 6.88 4.51 6.88
C ARG A 191 8.37 4.64 6.79
N THR A 192 8.98 4.45 7.95
CA THR A 192 10.42 4.45 8.12
C THR A 192 10.84 3.06 8.56
N VAL A 193 11.79 2.46 7.84
CA VAL A 193 12.47 1.23 8.26
C VAL A 193 13.92 1.55 8.56
N GLU A 194 14.42 0.96 9.64
CA GLU A 194 15.80 1.08 10.10
C GLU A 194 16.34 -0.33 10.35
N LEU A 195 17.52 -0.63 9.83
CA LEU A 195 18.23 -1.88 10.14
C LEU A 195 19.06 -1.67 11.41
N ILE A 196 18.60 -2.17 12.55
CA ILE A 196 19.28 -1.97 13.84
C ILE A 196 20.51 -2.87 13.97
N TYR A 197 20.39 -4.08 13.43
CA TYR A 197 21.38 -5.12 13.59
C TYR A 197 21.34 -6.04 12.39
N TYR A 198 22.51 -6.50 11.96
CA TYR A 198 22.61 -7.53 10.92
C TYR A 198 23.87 -8.36 11.15
N GLU A 199 23.71 -9.66 11.20
CA GLU A 199 24.79 -10.63 11.43
C GLU A 199 24.54 -11.90 10.62
N CYS A 200 24.29 -11.74 9.32
CA CYS A 200 24.24 -12.86 8.40
C CYS A 200 25.33 -12.72 7.33
N TYR A 201 25.98 -13.84 7.01
CA TYR A 201 27.03 -13.89 5.98
C TYR A 201 26.45 -13.92 4.56
N TRP A 202 25.19 -14.32 4.41
CA TRP A 202 24.54 -14.40 3.11
C TRP A 202 24.17 -13.02 2.58
N PRO A 203 24.18 -12.82 1.25
CA PRO A 203 23.88 -11.55 0.61
C PRO A 203 22.36 -11.31 0.57
N ASN A 204 21.72 -11.27 1.73
CA ASN A 204 20.30 -10.97 1.85
C ASN A 204 19.99 -9.57 1.32
N GLU A 205 18.75 -9.38 0.89
CA GLU A 205 18.31 -8.15 0.23
C GLU A 205 17.05 -7.58 0.84
N LEU A 206 16.97 -6.25 0.87
CA LEU A 206 15.75 -5.52 1.17
C LEU A 206 15.05 -5.15 -0.14
N TRP A 207 13.80 -5.55 -0.25
CA TRP A 207 12.90 -5.20 -1.34
C TRP A 207 11.79 -4.33 -0.80
N VAL A 208 11.55 -3.22 -1.48
CA VAL A 208 10.53 -2.24 -1.10
C VAL A 208 9.63 -2.05 -2.29
N ASN A 209 8.33 -2.24 -2.09
CA ASN A 209 7.32 -2.00 -3.12
C ASN A 209 7.62 -2.75 -4.43
N GLY A 210 8.09 -4.00 -4.32
CA GLY A 210 8.43 -4.86 -5.46
C GLY A 210 9.74 -4.48 -6.18
N GLU A 211 10.46 -3.46 -5.70
CA GLU A 211 11.75 -3.04 -6.24
C GLU A 211 12.89 -3.41 -5.29
N PHE A 212 14.01 -3.82 -5.89
CA PHE A 212 15.25 -4.06 -5.16
C PHE A 212 15.76 -2.75 -4.57
N HIS A 213 16.10 -2.74 -3.28
CA HIS A 213 16.59 -1.54 -2.60
C HIS A 213 18.02 -1.70 -2.04
N TRP A 214 18.24 -2.65 -1.14
CA TRP A 214 19.55 -2.88 -0.53
C TRP A 214 20.02 -4.32 -0.72
N LYS A 215 21.34 -4.48 -0.84
CA LYS A 215 22.08 -5.75 -0.72
C LYS A 215 23.25 -5.50 0.22
N ASN A 216 23.90 -6.58 0.69
CA ASN A 216 25.00 -6.45 1.65
C ASN A 216 24.54 -5.68 2.90
N LEU A 217 23.46 -6.15 3.52
CA LEU A 217 22.77 -5.45 4.61
C LEU A 217 23.68 -5.07 5.78
N ALA A 218 24.79 -5.79 5.99
CA ALA A 218 25.81 -5.43 6.96
C ALA A 218 26.36 -3.99 6.79
N SER A 219 26.40 -3.45 5.58
CA SER A 219 26.82 -2.05 5.35
C SER A 219 25.72 -1.01 5.56
N HIS A 220 24.48 -1.43 5.78
CA HIS A 220 23.31 -0.56 5.95
C HIS A 220 22.80 -0.54 7.39
N VAL A 221 23.57 -1.04 8.36
CA VAL A 221 23.20 -1.02 9.78
C VAL A 221 23.16 0.43 10.29
N ASN A 222 22.07 0.79 10.97
CA ASN A 222 21.64 2.13 11.38
C ASN A 222 21.30 3.09 10.22
N GLU A 223 21.24 2.59 8.98
CA GLU A 223 20.66 3.37 7.89
C GLU A 223 19.14 3.31 7.94
N VAL A 224 18.54 4.43 7.55
CA VAL A 224 17.09 4.66 7.59
C VAL A 224 16.58 4.82 6.17
N LEU A 225 15.58 4.02 5.83
CA LEU A 225 14.85 4.13 4.57
C LEU A 225 13.41 4.57 4.83
N LYS A 226 12.99 5.61 4.10
CA LYS A 226 11.60 6.04 4.06
C LYS A 226 10.93 5.53 2.78
N PHE A 227 9.78 4.88 2.93
CA PHE A 227 9.02 4.33 1.82
C PHE A 227 7.52 4.48 2.03
N ARG A 228 6.74 4.33 0.97
CA ARG A 228 5.28 4.24 1.06
C ARG A 228 4.91 2.84 1.49
N ASP A 229 4.28 2.75 2.64
CA ASP A 229 3.93 1.50 3.32
C ASP A 229 2.74 0.77 2.71
N VAL A 230 1.96 1.44 1.87
CA VAL A 230 0.80 0.81 1.27
C VAL A 230 0.84 1.08 -0.20
N ILE A 231 0.80 -0.04 -0.92
CA ILE A 231 0.49 -0.10 -2.32
C ILE A 231 -1.02 -0.28 -2.38
N THR A 232 -1.73 0.79 -2.68
CA THR A 232 -3.15 0.64 -2.98
C THR A 232 -3.31 0.49 -4.48
N ASN A 233 -4.12 -0.49 -4.86
CA ASN A 233 -4.51 -0.73 -6.24
C ASN A 233 -6.05 -0.73 -6.32
N TYR A 234 -6.63 -1.50 -7.24
CA TYR A 234 -8.08 -1.67 -7.33
C TYR A 234 -8.47 -3.09 -6.92
N GLY A 235 -9.09 -3.18 -5.75
CA GLY A 235 -9.68 -4.40 -5.25
C GLY A 235 -11.06 -4.66 -5.84
N TYR A 236 -11.26 -5.88 -6.33
CA TYR A 236 -12.53 -6.33 -6.87
C TYR A 236 -13.41 -6.96 -5.79
N ASN A 237 -14.67 -6.54 -5.71
CA ASN A 237 -15.63 -7.13 -4.78
C ASN A 237 -16.12 -8.48 -5.29
N VAL A 238 -15.68 -9.58 -4.66
CA VAL A 238 -16.05 -10.94 -5.09
C VAL A 238 -17.54 -11.21 -4.97
N MET A 239 -18.25 -10.57 -4.04
CA MET A 239 -19.70 -10.77 -3.88
C MET A 239 -20.50 -10.20 -5.06
N ALA A 240 -19.97 -9.20 -5.77
CA ALA A 240 -20.58 -8.69 -6.99
C ALA A 240 -20.45 -9.66 -8.18
N SER A 241 -19.53 -10.63 -8.12
CA SER A 241 -19.30 -11.62 -9.20
C SER A 241 -20.34 -12.72 -9.22
N GLU A 242 -20.78 -13.12 -8.03
CA GLU A 242 -21.59 -14.31 -7.84
C GLU A 242 -23.10 -14.05 -8.08
N ALA A 243 -23.48 -12.77 -8.20
CA ALA A 243 -24.84 -12.35 -8.38
C ALA A 243 -25.21 -12.14 -9.88
N PRO A 244 -26.25 -12.80 -10.41
CA PRO A 244 -26.69 -12.62 -11.80
C PRO A 244 -27.26 -11.21 -12.08
N THR A 245 -27.72 -10.52 -11.03
CA THR A 245 -28.19 -9.13 -11.05
C THR A 245 -27.78 -8.44 -9.76
N VAL A 246 -27.20 -7.24 -9.87
CA VAL A 246 -26.77 -6.42 -8.73
C VAL A 246 -27.56 -5.12 -8.65
N SER A 247 -27.77 -4.60 -7.44
CA SER A 247 -28.38 -3.29 -7.22
C SER A 247 -27.46 -2.17 -7.73
N PRO A 248 -27.97 -1.01 -8.19
CA PRO A 248 -27.14 0.14 -8.56
C PRO A 248 -26.18 0.60 -7.46
N ASP A 249 -26.51 0.34 -6.19
CA ASP A 249 -25.72 0.68 -5.01
C ASP A 249 -24.76 -0.44 -4.56
N THR A 250 -24.67 -1.53 -5.31
CA THR A 250 -23.68 -2.59 -5.04
C THR A 250 -22.27 -2.09 -5.36
N ILE A 251 -21.35 -2.30 -4.44
CA ILE A 251 -19.92 -2.02 -4.61
C ILE A 251 -19.32 -3.02 -5.59
N VAL A 252 -18.58 -2.55 -6.59
CA VAL A 252 -17.96 -3.38 -7.63
C VAL A 252 -16.43 -3.34 -7.54
N LEU A 253 -15.84 -2.14 -7.45
CA LEU A 253 -14.41 -1.94 -7.27
C LEU A 253 -14.15 -0.98 -6.13
N MET A 254 -13.03 -1.16 -5.45
CA MET A 254 -12.56 -0.32 -4.36
C MET A 254 -11.09 0.03 -4.57
N ASP A 255 -10.70 1.23 -4.17
CA ASP A 255 -9.30 1.61 -4.05
C ASP A 255 -8.74 0.90 -2.82
N PHE A 256 -8.16 -0.29 -3.05
CA PHE A 256 -7.82 -1.26 -2.01
C PHE A 256 -6.48 -1.94 -2.31
N ASN A 257 -5.74 -2.30 -1.27
CA ASN A 257 -4.43 -2.93 -1.37
C ASN A 257 -4.48 -4.38 -1.88
N TYR A 258 -5.57 -5.11 -1.59
CA TYR A 258 -5.79 -6.45 -2.13
C TYR A 258 -6.54 -6.42 -3.46
N LEU A 259 -6.17 -7.33 -4.36
CA LEU A 259 -6.80 -7.46 -5.67
C LEU A 259 -8.24 -7.97 -5.58
N TYR A 260 -8.55 -8.73 -4.53
CA TYR A 260 -9.87 -9.29 -4.26
C TYR A 260 -10.27 -8.94 -2.86
N VAL A 261 -11.52 -8.53 -2.72
CA VAL A 261 -12.09 -8.12 -1.46
C VAL A 261 -13.39 -8.87 -1.28
N ASP A 262 -13.47 -9.68 -0.25
CA ASP A 262 -14.75 -10.20 0.21
C ASP A 262 -15.40 -9.12 1.04
N ALA A 263 -16.33 -8.42 0.39
CA ALA A 263 -17.06 -7.37 1.04
C ALA A 263 -18.12 -7.88 2.04
N GLN A 264 -17.99 -9.07 2.60
CA GLN A 264 -18.82 -9.61 3.69
C GLN A 264 -18.00 -10.41 4.72
N ALA A 265 -16.68 -10.55 4.53
CA ALA A 265 -15.85 -11.31 5.46
C ALA A 265 -15.63 -10.56 6.80
N GLU A 266 -15.58 -11.31 7.91
CA GLU A 266 -15.40 -10.75 9.26
C GLU A 266 -14.04 -10.04 9.44
N ASP A 267 -13.02 -10.46 8.70
CA ASP A 267 -11.65 -9.96 8.77
C ASP A 267 -11.39 -8.72 7.91
N ILE A 268 -12.35 -8.27 7.10
CA ILE A 268 -12.17 -7.06 6.28
C ILE A 268 -11.87 -5.82 7.12
N THR A 269 -12.27 -5.79 8.39
CA THR A 269 -11.91 -4.71 9.33
C THR A 269 -10.40 -4.65 9.60
N LEU A 270 -9.70 -5.78 9.58
CA LEU A 270 -8.24 -5.86 9.66
C LEU A 270 -7.59 -5.36 8.35
N ASP A 271 -8.23 -5.59 7.21
CA ASP A 271 -7.77 -5.10 5.90
C ASP A 271 -8.08 -3.60 5.70
N LEU A 272 -9.12 -3.09 6.34
CA LEU A 272 -9.51 -1.68 6.36
C LEU A 272 -8.61 -0.82 7.26
N ASN A 273 -7.65 -1.41 7.99
CA ASN A 273 -6.55 -0.67 8.62
C ASN A 273 -5.75 0.17 7.60
N ASP A 274 -5.94 -0.10 6.30
CA ASP A 274 -5.42 0.67 5.18
C ASP A 274 -6.09 2.06 4.96
N LEU A 275 -7.18 2.35 5.69
CA LEU A 275 -7.87 3.65 5.65
C LEU A 275 -7.15 4.76 6.40
N ASP A 276 -6.26 4.41 7.32
CA ASP A 276 -5.34 5.32 8.00
C ASP A 276 -4.09 5.62 7.15
N THR A 277 -4.10 5.26 5.86
CA THR A 277 -3.11 5.80 4.92
C THR A 277 -3.30 7.30 4.77
N ALA A 278 -2.17 8.02 4.72
CA ALA A 278 -2.19 9.47 4.52
C ALA A 278 -2.89 9.88 3.21
N ARG A 279 -3.11 8.93 2.29
CA ARG A 279 -3.87 9.14 1.07
C ARG A 279 -5.38 9.04 1.26
N HIS A 280 -5.86 8.03 1.99
CA HIS A 280 -7.28 7.83 2.19
C HIS A 280 -7.86 8.87 3.16
N LEU A 281 -7.08 9.33 4.15
CA LEU A 281 -7.54 10.29 5.16
C LEU A 281 -8.89 9.81 5.76
N GLY A 282 -8.99 8.51 6.05
CA GLY A 282 -10.21 7.86 6.55
C GLY A 282 -11.29 7.58 5.50
N LYS A 283 -11.04 7.80 4.19
CA LYS A 283 -11.98 7.51 3.10
C LYS A 283 -11.32 6.84 1.89
N ILE A 284 -11.92 5.74 1.40
CA ILE A 284 -11.53 5.09 0.14
C ILE A 284 -12.47 5.47 -1.00
N ASN A 285 -11.96 5.40 -2.23
CA ASN A 285 -12.82 5.50 -3.40
C ASN A 285 -13.51 4.16 -3.65
N VAL A 286 -14.81 4.22 -3.92
CA VAL A 286 -15.64 3.06 -4.19
C VAL A 286 -16.42 3.30 -5.47
N LEU A 287 -16.33 2.35 -6.39
CA LEU A 287 -17.12 2.29 -7.61
C LEU A 287 -18.36 1.43 -7.37
N TYR A 288 -19.52 2.00 -7.65
CA TYR A 288 -20.81 1.32 -7.60
C TYR A 288 -21.22 0.78 -8.96
N ALA A 289 -22.13 -0.21 -8.97
CA ALA A 289 -22.69 -0.79 -10.20
C ALA A 289 -23.43 0.24 -11.08
N SER A 290 -23.94 1.32 -10.48
CA SER A 290 -24.46 2.50 -11.19
C SER A 290 -23.41 3.25 -12.04
N GLY A 291 -22.12 3.00 -11.79
CA GLY A 291 -20.99 3.73 -12.34
C GLY A 291 -20.61 4.99 -11.56
N ALA A 292 -21.32 5.29 -10.48
CA ALA A 292 -20.91 6.34 -9.56
C ALA A 292 -19.63 5.95 -8.81
N VAL A 293 -18.70 6.90 -8.65
CA VAL A 293 -17.53 6.75 -7.78
C VAL A 293 -17.69 7.71 -6.61
N LYS A 294 -17.62 7.20 -5.38
CA LYS A 294 -17.72 8.02 -4.16
C LYS A 294 -16.57 7.72 -3.21
N ALA A 295 -16.11 8.76 -2.50
CA ALA A 295 -15.18 8.59 -1.40
C ALA A 295 -15.97 8.36 -0.11
N ILE A 296 -15.91 7.16 0.45
CA ILE A 296 -16.69 6.77 1.64
C ILE A 296 -15.78 6.27 2.76
N GLY A 297 -16.24 6.41 4.00
CA GLY A 297 -15.55 5.85 5.17
C GLY A 297 -15.87 4.36 5.38
N PRO A 298 -15.12 3.67 6.23
CA PRO A 298 -15.29 2.23 6.50
C PRO A 298 -16.70 1.87 6.99
N ALA A 299 -17.27 2.71 7.85
CA ALA A 299 -18.62 2.51 8.39
C ALA A 299 -19.73 2.54 7.32
N SER A 300 -19.48 3.18 6.17
CA SER A 300 -20.42 3.20 5.05
C SER A 300 -20.32 1.94 4.17
N ILE A 301 -19.24 1.17 4.30
CA ILE A 301 -19.08 -0.13 3.62
C ILE A 301 -19.82 -1.20 4.43
N TYR A 302 -19.79 -1.12 5.77
CA TYR A 302 -20.50 -2.00 6.70
C TYR A 302 -21.25 -1.23 7.79
N PRO A 303 -22.54 -0.94 7.58
CA PRO A 303 -23.37 -0.32 8.62
C PRO A 303 -23.52 -1.23 9.86
N GLU A 304 -23.47 -2.55 9.68
CA GLU A 304 -23.72 -3.54 10.73
C GLU A 304 -22.50 -3.83 11.62
N LEU A 305 -21.28 -3.63 11.10
CA LEU A 305 -20.02 -3.90 11.82
C LEU A 305 -19.49 -2.70 12.61
N ASN A 306 -20.09 -1.50 12.45
CA ASN A 306 -19.60 -0.29 13.11
C ASN A 306 -20.74 0.58 13.68
N PRO A 307 -21.39 0.15 14.78
CA PRO A 307 -22.54 0.83 15.40
C PRO A 307 -22.10 2.03 16.27
N GLY A 308 -21.19 2.86 15.77
CA GLY A 308 -20.78 4.10 16.44
C GLY A 308 -21.90 5.15 16.40
N PRO A 309 -21.96 6.07 17.40
CA PRO A 309 -23.05 7.04 17.49
C PRO A 309 -23.04 7.97 16.29
N TRP A 310 -24.13 7.89 15.52
CA TRP A 310 -24.42 8.74 14.37
C TRP A 310 -24.30 10.23 14.72
N THR A 311 -23.40 10.94 14.06
CA THR A 311 -23.49 12.39 13.86
C THR A 311 -23.63 12.66 12.37
N PRO A 312 -24.77 13.21 11.91
CA PRO A 312 -24.93 13.64 10.54
C PRO A 312 -24.21 14.98 10.39
N GLU A 313 -23.09 15.01 9.68
CA GLU A 313 -22.62 16.27 9.12
C GLU A 313 -23.29 16.44 7.75
N ALA A 314 -24.06 17.53 7.68
CA ALA A 314 -24.88 17.97 6.56
C ALA A 314 -24.03 18.44 5.37
N ASP A 315 -24.56 18.15 4.17
CA ASP A 315 -24.30 18.70 2.83
C ASP A 315 -23.02 19.54 2.59
#